data_AF-A0A2D6LVW5-F1
#
_entry.id   AF-A0A2D6LVW5-F1
#
_cell.length_a   1.000
_cell.length_b   1.000
_cell.length_c   1.000
_cell.angle_alpha   90.00
_cell.angle_beta   90.00
_cell.angle_gamma   90.00
#
_symmetry.space_group_name_H-M   'P 1'
#
loop_
_entity.id
_entity.type
_entity.pdbx_description
1 polymer ?
#
loop_
_entity_poly.entity_id
_entity_poly.type
_entity_poly.pdbx_seq_one_letter_code
_entity_poly.pdbx_strand_id
1 'polypeptide(L)'
;MLPITHFLVGLLFGLLGMKLGFFNIYFAILVAILAVAMDVDHLISYYLRHKEWSLKKCWNVALGVEENLWTFIHYWKGFVVILLGLIGLSFFSLSISYFIFAFYVPHFLLDQLHLYWVMNRGYKIRKIFGMNILLYWLEIVIDLVVILLLFLI
;
A
#
# COMPACT_ATOMS: atom_id res chain seq x y z
N MET A 1 1.53 -4.93 3.01
CA MET A 1 1.07 -5.01 4.43
C MET A 1 -0.40 -5.43 4.44
N LEU A 2 -1.13 -5.41 5.57
CA LEU A 2 -2.58 -5.57 5.59
C LEU A 2 -3.25 -4.37 4.91
N PRO A 3 -4.38 -4.58 4.21
CA PRO A 3 -5.14 -3.53 3.55
C PRO A 3 -5.51 -2.37 4.46
N ILE A 4 -5.77 -2.63 5.74
CA ILE A 4 -6.15 -1.58 6.69
C ILE A 4 -5.03 -0.57 6.93
N THR A 5 -3.77 -1.01 6.98
CA THR A 5 -2.62 -0.13 7.16
C THR A 5 -2.39 0.74 5.93
N HIS A 6 -2.49 0.14 4.72
CA HIS A 6 -2.43 0.92 3.47
C HIS A 6 -3.57 1.95 3.38
N PHE A 7 -4.79 1.57 3.79
CA PHE A 7 -5.93 2.48 3.83
C PHE A 7 -5.69 3.65 4.79
N LEU A 8 -5.30 3.37 6.03
CA LEU A 8 -5.11 4.38 7.07
C LEU A 8 -3.98 5.35 6.71
N VAL A 9 -2.84 4.83 6.26
CA VAL A 9 -1.71 5.68 5.84
C VAL A 9 -2.07 6.46 4.58
N GLY A 10 -2.72 5.84 3.59
CA GLY A 10 -3.21 6.55 2.40
C GLY A 10 -4.18 7.68 2.77
N LEU A 11 -5.09 7.44 3.70
CA LEU A 11 -6.00 8.47 4.21
C LEU A 11 -5.26 9.61 4.90
N LEU A 12 -4.26 9.32 5.72
CA LEU A 12 -3.42 10.32 6.37
C LEU A 12 -2.75 11.24 5.33
N PHE A 13 -2.11 10.68 4.32
CA PHE A 13 -1.49 11.46 3.24
C PHE A 13 -2.54 12.21 2.40
N GLY A 14 -3.70 11.60 2.15
CA GLY A 14 -4.83 12.28 1.51
C GLY A 14 -5.28 13.52 2.29
N LEU A 15 -5.49 13.41 3.60
CA LEU A 15 -5.92 14.52 4.44
C LEU A 15 -4.83 15.60 4.57
N LEU A 16 -3.55 15.23 4.58
CA LEU A 16 -2.46 16.19 4.49
C LEU A 16 -2.51 16.97 3.17
N GLY A 17 -2.77 16.31 2.04
CA GLY A 17 -2.99 16.98 0.75
C GLY A 17 -4.17 17.94 0.77
N MET A 18 -5.25 17.56 1.45
CA MET A 18 -6.41 18.44 1.67
C MET A 18 -6.03 19.68 2.48
N LYS A 19 -5.27 19.51 3.57
CA LYS A 19 -4.81 20.61 4.42
C LYS A 19 -3.85 21.57 3.68
N LEU A 20 -3.07 21.05 2.73
CA LEU A 20 -2.22 21.83 1.84
C LEU A 20 -2.99 22.53 0.72
N GLY A 21 -4.31 22.30 0.61
CA GLY A 21 -5.16 22.90 -0.41
C GLY A 21 -5.05 22.25 -1.79
N PHE A 22 -4.46 21.05 -1.91
CA PHE A 22 -4.32 20.37 -3.20
C PHE A 22 -5.65 19.81 -3.73
N PHE A 23 -6.54 19.35 -2.85
CA PHE A 23 -7.84 18.79 -3.21
C PHE A 23 -8.79 18.72 -1.99
N ASN A 24 -10.07 18.39 -2.23
CA ASN A 24 -11.08 18.28 -1.18
C ASN A 24 -11.12 16.89 -0.51
N ILE A 25 -12.00 16.73 0.49
CA ILE A 25 -12.15 15.48 1.25
C ILE A 25 -12.46 14.25 0.38
N TYR A 26 -13.19 14.40 -0.73
CA TYR A 26 -13.51 13.28 -1.61
C TYR A 26 -12.26 12.69 -2.26
N PHE A 27 -11.30 13.54 -2.63
CA PHE A 27 -10.01 13.08 -3.14
C PHE A 27 -9.15 12.47 -2.04
N ALA A 28 -9.20 12.94 -0.79
CA ALA A 28 -8.50 12.31 0.32
C ALA A 28 -9.00 10.88 0.58
N ILE A 29 -10.33 10.67 0.54
CA ILE A 29 -10.94 9.34 0.62
C ILE A 29 -10.54 8.49 -0.59
N LEU A 30 -10.51 9.08 -1.79
CA LEU A 30 -10.09 8.38 -3.00
C LEU A 30 -8.64 7.91 -2.91
N VAL A 31 -7.72 8.73 -2.37
CA VAL A 31 -6.32 8.33 -2.10
C VAL A 31 -6.28 7.08 -1.21
N ALA A 32 -7.07 7.06 -0.12
CA ALA A 32 -7.12 5.91 0.79
C ALA A 32 -7.60 4.63 0.09
N ILE A 33 -8.63 4.73 -0.77
CA ILE A 33 -9.14 3.61 -1.56
C ILE A 33 -8.10 3.15 -2.58
N LEU A 34 -7.47 4.08 -3.30
CA LEU A 34 -6.46 3.77 -4.31
C LEU A 34 -5.21 3.14 -3.69
N ALA A 35 -4.83 3.56 -2.48
CA ALA A 35 -3.71 2.97 -1.75
C ALA A 35 -3.94 1.48 -1.45
N VAL A 36 -5.18 1.03 -1.25
CA VAL A 36 -5.51 -0.40 -1.13
C VAL A 36 -5.66 -1.06 -2.49
N ALA A 37 -6.30 -0.37 -3.45
CA ALA A 37 -6.56 -0.91 -4.77
C ALA A 37 -5.27 -1.15 -5.59
N MET A 38 -4.14 -0.54 -5.20
CA MET A 38 -2.85 -0.82 -5.80
C MET A 38 -2.48 -2.30 -5.81
N ASP A 39 -2.78 -3.03 -4.72
CA ASP A 39 -2.50 -4.47 -4.57
C ASP A 39 -3.32 -5.36 -5.52
N VAL A 40 -4.27 -4.80 -6.28
CA VAL A 40 -5.01 -5.54 -7.31
C VAL A 40 -4.07 -6.06 -8.40
N ASP A 41 -2.90 -5.43 -8.58
CA ASP A 41 -1.85 -5.91 -9.47
C ASP A 41 -1.36 -7.33 -9.11
N HIS A 42 -1.38 -7.71 -7.83
CA HIS A 42 -1.08 -9.08 -7.39
C HIS A 42 -2.13 -10.07 -7.86
N LEU A 43 -3.41 -9.70 -7.82
CA LEU A 43 -4.49 -10.56 -8.33
C LEU A 43 -4.38 -10.75 -9.84
N ILE A 44 -4.05 -9.69 -10.57
CA ILE A 44 -3.77 -9.76 -12.00
C ILE A 44 -2.57 -10.67 -12.26
N SER A 45 -1.48 -10.50 -11.52
CA SER A 45 -0.27 -11.32 -11.63
C SER A 45 -0.54 -12.79 -11.34
N TYR A 46 -1.32 -13.08 -10.29
CA TYR A 46 -1.77 -14.42 -9.94
C TYR A 46 -2.58 -15.04 -11.07
N TYR A 47 -3.57 -14.31 -11.62
CA TYR A 47 -4.34 -14.79 -12.76
C TYR A 47 -3.45 -15.08 -13.97
N LEU A 48 -2.49 -14.21 -14.28
CA LEU A 48 -1.59 -14.41 -15.41
C LEU A 48 -0.77 -15.70 -15.29
N ARG A 49 -0.35 -16.07 -14.07
CA ARG A 49 0.45 -17.28 -13.78
C ARG A 49 -0.39 -18.55 -13.64
N HIS A 50 -1.50 -18.48 -12.92
CA HIS A 50 -2.30 -19.67 -12.53
C HIS A 50 -3.60 -19.83 -13.33
N LYS A 51 -4.01 -18.84 -14.13
CA LYS A 51 -5.26 -18.81 -14.90
C LYS A 51 -6.52 -18.97 -14.04
N GLU A 52 -6.46 -18.54 -12.79
CA GLU A 52 -7.57 -18.61 -11.83
C GLU A 52 -7.82 -17.26 -11.16
N TRP A 53 -9.09 -16.83 -11.09
CA TRP A 53 -9.49 -15.64 -10.33
C TRP A 53 -9.92 -16.04 -8.92
N SER A 54 -8.98 -16.04 -7.97
CA SER A 54 -9.25 -16.38 -6.58
C SER A 54 -8.47 -15.47 -5.63
N LEU A 55 -9.18 -14.50 -5.03
CA LEU A 55 -8.62 -13.59 -4.02
C LEU A 55 -8.00 -14.36 -2.85
N LYS A 56 -8.69 -15.39 -2.36
CA LYS A 56 -8.23 -16.20 -1.23
C LYS A 56 -6.90 -16.91 -1.53
N LYS A 57 -6.78 -17.51 -2.72
CA LYS A 57 -5.53 -18.20 -3.11
C LYS A 57 -4.42 -17.19 -3.40
N CYS A 58 -4.72 -16.14 -4.16
CA CYS A 58 -3.79 -15.04 -4.43
C CYS A 58 -3.22 -14.46 -3.12
N TRP A 59 -4.08 -14.19 -2.13
CA TRP A 59 -3.67 -13.69 -0.82
C TRP A 59 -2.70 -14.65 -0.11
N ASN A 60 -3.04 -15.95 -0.07
CA ASN A 60 -2.19 -16.94 0.58
C ASN A 60 -0.82 -17.06 -0.10
N VAL A 61 -0.76 -16.93 -1.42
CA VAL A 61 0.50 -16.93 -2.19
C VAL A 61 1.28 -15.63 -1.96
N ALA A 62 0.61 -14.47 -2.06
CA ALA A 62 1.21 -13.14 -1.96
C ALA A 62 1.88 -12.86 -0.60
N LEU A 63 1.44 -13.53 0.47
CA LEU A 63 2.05 -13.43 1.80
C LEU A 63 3.47 -14.03 1.91
N GLY A 64 4.08 -14.42 0.78
CA GLY A 64 5.46 -14.88 0.74
C GLY A 64 5.67 -16.28 1.31
N VAL A 65 4.59 -17.07 1.42
CA VAL A 65 4.66 -18.47 1.86
C VAL A 65 5.07 -19.39 0.71
N GLU A 66 4.73 -19.03 -0.54
CA GLU A 66 4.93 -19.89 -1.71
C GLU A 66 5.61 -19.17 -2.89
N GLU A 67 5.16 -17.97 -3.25
CA GLU A 67 5.67 -17.27 -4.44
C GLU A 67 5.59 -15.74 -4.30
N ASN A 68 6.53 -15.02 -4.93
CA ASN A 68 6.50 -13.58 -5.01
C ASN A 68 5.67 -13.09 -6.22
N LEU A 69 4.55 -12.43 -5.94
CA LEU A 69 3.63 -11.83 -6.92
C LEU A 69 3.88 -10.33 -7.17
N TRP A 70 5.00 -9.79 -6.69
CA TRP A 70 5.36 -8.39 -6.88
C TRP A 70 5.52 -8.05 -8.36
N THR A 71 4.85 -6.97 -8.76
CA THR A 71 5.03 -6.35 -10.08
C THR A 71 6.08 -5.25 -10.03
N PHE A 72 6.36 -4.64 -11.18
CA PHE A 72 7.30 -3.53 -11.34
C PHE A 72 7.15 -2.43 -10.28
N ILE A 73 5.92 -2.09 -9.90
CA ILE A 73 5.64 -0.96 -8.99
C ILE A 73 6.09 -1.21 -7.54
N HIS A 74 6.37 -2.46 -7.19
CA HIS A 74 6.82 -2.91 -5.86
C HIS A 74 8.34 -3.07 -5.75
N TYR A 75 9.08 -2.91 -6.86
CA TYR A 75 10.55 -2.96 -6.85
C TYR A 75 11.16 -1.56 -6.81
N TRP A 76 12.33 -1.42 -6.18
CA TRP A 76 13.09 -0.16 -6.13
C TRP A 76 13.30 0.50 -7.50
N LYS A 77 13.55 -0.29 -8.56
CA LYS A 77 13.68 0.24 -9.92
C LYS A 77 12.39 0.91 -10.39
N GLY A 78 11.23 0.30 -10.12
CA GLY A 78 9.94 0.89 -10.47
C GLY A 78 9.61 2.11 -9.62
N PHE A 79 9.91 2.05 -8.32
CA PHE A 79 9.79 3.20 -7.42
C PHE A 79 10.57 4.42 -7.91
N VAL A 80 11.84 4.25 -8.30
CA VAL A 80 12.67 5.35 -8.81
C VAL A 80 12.08 5.93 -10.10
N VAL A 81 11.62 5.09 -11.02
CA VAL A 81 11.00 5.55 -12.28
C VAL A 81 9.73 6.34 -12.00
N ILE A 82 8.85 5.84 -11.13
CA ILE A 82 7.61 6.53 -10.77
C ILE A 82 7.93 7.84 -10.05
N LEU A 83 8.87 7.84 -9.11
CA LEU A 83 9.27 9.05 -8.37
C LEU A 83 9.81 10.14 -9.29
N LEU A 84 10.67 9.81 -10.25
CA LEU A 84 11.14 10.76 -11.27
C LEU A 84 9.98 11.28 -12.12
N GLY A 85 9.03 10.42 -12.47
CA GLY A 85 7.80 10.82 -13.15
C GLY A 85 6.96 11.81 -12.33
N LEU A 86 6.83 11.59 -11.02
CA LEU A 86 6.13 12.49 -10.10
C LEU A 86 6.82 13.84 -9.97
N ILE A 87 8.15 13.86 -9.87
CA ILE A 87 8.95 15.10 -9.88
C ILE A 87 8.71 15.85 -11.20
N GLY A 88 8.78 15.16 -12.34
CA GLY A 88 8.45 15.74 -13.64
C GLY A 88 7.04 16.32 -13.70
N LEU A 89 6.05 15.57 -13.24
CA LEU A 89 4.64 15.99 -13.20
C LEU A 89 4.41 17.19 -12.27
N SER A 90 5.20 17.34 -11.21
CA SER A 90 5.08 18.44 -10.24
C SER A 90 5.35 19.81 -10.87
N PHE A 91 6.15 19.88 -11.94
CA PHE A 91 6.37 21.11 -12.71
C PHE A 91 5.12 21.56 -13.48
N PHE A 92 4.19 20.64 -13.77
CA PHE A 92 2.95 20.94 -14.48
C PHE A 92 1.74 21.06 -13.55
N SER A 93 1.66 20.17 -12.55
CA SER A 93 0.59 20.18 -11.56
C SER A 93 1.05 19.56 -10.25
N LEU A 94 1.31 20.41 -9.27
CA LEU A 94 1.68 19.97 -7.93
C LEU A 94 0.57 19.14 -7.28
N SER A 95 -0.71 19.51 -7.47
CA SER A 95 -1.85 18.78 -6.92
C SER A 95 -1.99 17.37 -7.49
N ILE A 96 -1.84 17.19 -8.80
CA ILE A 96 -1.94 15.86 -9.43
C ILE A 96 -0.72 15.01 -9.05
N SER A 97 0.47 15.60 -9.06
CA SER A 97 1.69 14.92 -8.61
C SER A 97 1.56 14.45 -7.16
N TYR A 98 1.06 15.32 -6.26
CA TYR A 98 0.82 14.96 -4.87
C TYR A 98 -0.26 13.88 -4.73
N PHE A 99 -1.35 13.95 -5.50
CA PHE A 99 -2.40 12.94 -5.45
C PHE A 99 -1.85 11.53 -5.75
N ILE A 100 -1.03 11.39 -6.79
CA ILE A 100 -0.39 10.11 -7.12
C ILE A 100 0.63 9.72 -6.06
N PHE A 101 1.47 10.68 -5.63
CA PHE A 101 2.42 10.48 -4.54
C PHE A 101 1.75 9.92 -3.28
N ALA A 102 0.61 10.48 -2.89
CA ALA A 102 -0.06 10.21 -1.63
C ALA A 102 -0.61 8.79 -1.51
N PHE A 103 -0.99 8.13 -2.61
CA PHE A 103 -1.37 6.71 -2.56
C PHE A 103 -0.20 5.77 -2.89
N TYR A 104 0.70 6.17 -3.80
CA TYR A 104 1.76 5.30 -4.30
C TYR A 104 2.96 5.18 -3.35
N VAL A 105 3.54 6.32 -2.96
CA VAL A 105 4.80 6.34 -2.20
C VAL A 105 4.64 5.71 -0.81
N PRO A 106 3.65 6.08 0.02
CA PRO A 106 3.50 5.44 1.31
C PRO A 106 3.20 3.95 1.18
N HIS A 107 2.42 3.54 0.17
CA HIS A 107 2.16 2.12 -0.10
C HIS A 107 3.47 1.35 -0.34
N PHE A 108 4.32 1.82 -1.27
CA PHE A 108 5.62 1.20 -1.54
C PHE A 108 6.49 1.13 -0.29
N LEU A 109 6.58 2.22 0.49
CA LEU A 109 7.40 2.26 1.71
C LEU A 109 6.91 1.28 2.77
N LEU A 110 5.59 1.15 2.94
CA LEU A 110 4.99 0.16 3.84
C LEU A 110 5.35 -1.27 3.43
N ASP A 111 5.37 -1.58 2.13
CA ASP A 111 5.75 -2.92 1.67
C ASP A 111 7.23 -3.21 1.83
N GLN A 112 8.11 -2.24 1.57
CA GLN A 112 9.54 -2.41 1.84
C GLN A 112 9.79 -2.61 3.35
N LEU A 113 9.08 -1.85 4.19
CA LEU A 113 9.14 -2.01 5.64
C LEU A 113 8.65 -3.41 6.04
N HIS A 114 7.51 -3.84 5.52
CA HIS A 114 6.97 -5.18 5.78
C HIS A 114 7.98 -6.27 5.42
N LEU A 115 8.52 -6.24 4.19
CA LEU A 115 9.49 -7.22 3.71
C LEU A 115 10.71 -7.28 4.62
N TYR A 116 11.29 -6.12 4.96
CA TYR A 116 12.44 -6.05 5.86
C TYR A 116 12.16 -6.73 7.22
N TRP A 117 10.96 -6.54 7.76
CA TRP A 117 10.58 -7.14 9.04
C TRP A 117 10.25 -8.63 8.95
N VAL A 118 9.50 -9.05 7.93
CA VAL A 118 9.19 -10.46 7.65
C VAL A 118 10.47 -11.28 7.57
N MET A 119 11.46 -10.78 6.84
CA MET A 119 12.74 -11.48 6.63
C MET A 119 13.61 -11.55 7.88
N ASN A 120 13.58 -10.54 8.75
CA ASN A 120 14.56 -10.41 9.84
C ASN A 120 14.05 -10.84 11.22
N ARG A 121 12.72 -10.84 11.47
CA ARG A 121 12.17 -10.98 12.83
C ARG A 121 11.21 -12.16 13.01
N GLY A 122 10.91 -12.89 11.93
CA GLY A 122 9.98 -14.01 11.93
C GLY A 122 8.53 -13.58 12.14
N TYR A 123 7.59 -14.49 11.86
CA TYR A 123 6.17 -14.17 11.89
C TYR A 123 5.32 -15.32 12.42
N LYS A 124 4.12 -14.98 12.91
CA LYS A 124 3.09 -15.95 13.28
C LYS A 124 1.98 -15.91 12.24
N ILE A 125 1.79 -17.02 11.53
CA ILE A 125 0.63 -17.19 10.65
C ILE A 125 -0.57 -17.56 11.51
N ARG A 126 -1.65 -16.79 11.42
CA ARG A 126 -2.99 -17.23 11.85
C ARG A 126 -3.84 -17.52 10.62
N LYS A 127 -4.76 -18.48 10.70
CA LYS A 127 -5.73 -18.73 9.63
C LYS A 127 -7.09 -18.19 10.04
N ILE A 128 -7.66 -17.30 9.23
CA ILE A 128 -9.04 -16.79 9.41
C ILE A 128 -9.79 -17.05 8.11
N PHE A 129 -10.90 -17.79 8.17
CA PHE A 129 -11.68 -18.23 6.99
C PHE A 129 -10.85 -18.91 5.87
N GLY A 130 -9.72 -19.53 6.24
CA GLY A 130 -8.76 -20.17 5.34
C GLY A 130 -7.83 -19.21 4.57
N MET A 131 -7.83 -17.92 4.92
CA MET A 131 -6.78 -16.98 4.56
C MET A 131 -5.73 -16.96 5.67
N ASN A 132 -4.46 -17.06 5.28
CA ASN A 132 -3.33 -16.83 6.16
C ASN A 132 -3.31 -15.35 6.54
N ILE A 133 -3.04 -15.00 7.78
CA ILE A 133 -2.90 -13.61 8.23
C ILE A 133 -1.59 -13.53 9.00
N LEU A 134 -0.75 -12.62 8.55
CA LEU A 134 0.48 -12.23 9.22
C LEU A 134 0.20 -10.95 9.97
N LEU A 135 0.12 -11.04 11.30
CA LEU A 135 -0.07 -9.85 12.13
C LEU A 135 1.25 -9.50 12.83
N TYR A 136 1.79 -8.34 12.49
CA TYR A 136 3.00 -7.81 13.11
C TYR A 136 2.65 -6.75 14.16
N TRP A 137 3.34 -6.79 15.30
CA TRP A 137 3.17 -5.76 16.34
C TRP A 137 3.47 -4.36 15.81
N LEU A 138 4.46 -4.22 14.93
CA LEU A 138 4.79 -2.93 14.31
C LEU A 138 3.62 -2.38 13.49
N GLU A 139 2.88 -3.24 12.79
CA GLU A 139 1.74 -2.83 11.98
C GLU A 139 0.59 -2.32 12.86
N ILE A 140 0.32 -2.99 13.98
CA ILE A 140 -0.61 -2.50 15.00
C ILE A 140 -0.17 -1.13 15.54
N VAL A 141 1.14 -0.96 15.82
CA VAL A 141 1.68 0.31 16.30
C VAL A 141 1.55 1.41 15.25
N ILE A 142 1.84 1.11 13.97
CA ILE A 142 1.66 2.04 12.86
C ILE A 142 0.19 2.46 12.77
N ASP A 143 -0.74 1.51 12.78
CA ASP A 143 -2.18 1.79 12.69
C ASP A 143 -2.64 2.69 13.84
N LEU A 144 -2.23 2.40 15.08
CA LEU A 144 -2.56 3.22 16.25
C LEU A 144 -1.99 4.63 16.15
N VAL A 145 -0.73 4.77 15.74
CA VAL A 145 -0.09 6.07 15.55
C VAL A 145 -0.79 6.87 14.46
N VAL A 146 -1.13 6.22 13.34
CA VAL A 146 -1.82 6.86 12.22
C VAL A 146 -3.22 7.30 12.64
N ILE A 147 -3.98 6.47 13.37
CA ILE A 147 -5.29 6.84 13.91
C ILE A 147 -5.18 8.09 14.81
N LEU A 148 -4.19 8.13 15.71
CA LEU A 148 -3.95 9.31 16.54
C LEU A 148 -3.64 10.56 15.70
N LEU A 149 -2.81 10.43 14.66
CA LEU A 149 -2.51 11.55 13.75
C LEU A 149 -3.74 12.00 12.95
N LEU A 150 -4.61 11.08 12.53
CA LEU A 150 -5.86 11.39 11.84
C LEU A 150 -6.79 12.24 12.72
N PHE A 151 -6.81 12.03 14.05
CA PHE A 151 -7.58 12.87 14.98
C PHE A 151 -7.02 14.29 15.15
N LEU A 152 -5.76 14.53 14.77
CA LEU A 152 -5.08 15.83 14.93
C LEU A 152 -5.11 16.70 13.67
N ILE A 153 -5.59 16.18 12.54
CA ILE A 153 -5.66 16.88 11.25
C ILE A 153 -7.02 17.52 11.05
#